data_AF-A0A257EXM1-F1
#
_entry.id   AF-A0A257EXM1-F1
#
_cell.length_a   1.000
_cell.length_b   1.000
_cell.length_c   1.000
_cell.angle_alpha   90.00
_cell.angle_beta   90.00
_cell.angle_gamma   90.00
#
_symmetry.space_group_name_H-M   'P 1'
#
loop_
_entity.id
_entity.type
_entity.pdbx_description
1 polymer ?
#
loop_
_entity_poly.entity_id
_entity_poly.type
_entity_poly.pdbx_seq_one_letter_code
_entity_poly.pdbx_strand_id
1 'polypeptide(L)' 'MTEAPALPARPSVSRHAVTFVLLTVLLDMVGFGLIIPVTPALIEEVGGVGLSQASVIGGWMFFAFSFTQFLFSPLAGNLS' A
#
# COMPACT_ATOMS: atom_id res chain seq x y z
N MET A 1 26.58 15.42 -43.91
CA MET A 1 26.17 16.17 -42.71
C MET A 1 24.82 15.62 -42.30
N THR A 2 24.82 14.61 -41.42
CA THR A 2 23.62 13.88 -41.04
C THR A 2 23.17 14.44 -39.69
N GLU A 3 22.08 15.21 -39.67
CA GLU A 3 21.52 15.74 -38.42
C GLU A 3 21.06 14.58 -37.53
N ALA A 4 21.52 14.59 -36.29
CA ALA A 4 21.09 13.65 -35.27
C ALA A 4 19.61 13.94 -34.91
N PRO A 5 18.75 12.92 -34.76
CA PRO A 5 17.35 13.12 -34.44
C PRO A 5 17.20 13.78 -33.05
N ALA A 6 16.44 14.87 -32.98
CA ALA A 6 16.13 15.56 -31.73
C ALA A 6 15.35 14.64 -30.78
N LEU A 7 15.87 14.43 -29.58
CA LEU A 7 15.23 13.58 -28.57
C LEU A 7 13.91 14.21 -28.08
N PRO A 8 12.83 13.42 -27.94
CA PRO A 8 11.55 13.94 -27.47
C PRO A 8 11.66 14.52 -26.05
N ALA A 9 11.00 15.64 -25.81
CA ALA A 9 10.93 16.27 -24.49
C ALA A 9 10.21 15.34 -23.51
N ARG A 10 10.85 15.04 -22.37
CA ARG A 10 10.22 14.23 -21.30
C ARG A 10 9.04 15.01 -20.71
N PRO A 11 7.87 14.38 -20.52
CA PRO A 11 6.74 15.02 -19.86
C PRO A 11 7.12 15.45 -18.44
N SER A 12 6.83 16.71 -18.09
CA SER A 12 7.02 17.23 -16.74
C SER A 12 5.86 16.78 -15.85
N VAL A 13 6.17 16.11 -14.73
CA VAL A 13 5.15 15.75 -13.72
C VAL A 13 4.49 17.02 -13.19
N SER A 14 3.15 17.06 -13.17
CA SER A 14 2.43 18.23 -12.68
C SER A 14 2.46 18.31 -11.15
N ARG A 15 2.61 19.53 -10.60
CA ARG A 15 2.61 19.75 -9.14
C ARG A 15 1.31 19.27 -8.47
N HIS A 16 0.19 19.37 -9.19
CA HIS A 16 -1.11 18.90 -8.72
C HIS A 16 -1.18 17.37 -8.62
N ALA A 17 -0.60 16.65 -9.59
CA ALA A 17 -0.55 15.19 -9.54
C ALA A 17 0.26 14.70 -8.33
N VAL A 18 1.40 15.34 -8.03
CA VAL A 18 2.21 15.00 -6.84
C VAL A 18 1.44 15.26 -5.56
N THR A 19 0.78 16.42 -5.43
CA THR A 19 -0.03 16.73 -4.23
C THR A 19 -1.19 15.74 -4.06
N PHE A 20 -1.85 15.33 -5.15
CA PHE A 20 -2.94 14.37 -5.10
C PHE A 20 -2.46 13.00 -4.60
N VAL A 21 -1.41 12.44 -5.22
CA VAL A 21 -0.83 11.15 -4.80
C VAL A 21 -0.36 11.21 -3.35
N LEU A 22 0.27 12.32 -2.94
CA LEU A 22 0.71 12.49 -1.56
C LEU A 22 -0.46 12.44 -0.57
N LEU A 23 -1.57 13.12 -0.86
CA LEU A 23 -2.76 13.09 -0.01
C LEU A 23 -3.40 11.69 0.04
N THR A 24 -3.45 10.99 -1.09
CA THR A 24 -3.96 9.61 -1.14
C THR A 24 -3.11 8.68 -0.29
N VAL A 25 -1.78 8.72 -0.43
CA VAL A 25 -0.86 7.88 0.36
C VAL A 25 -0.89 8.28 1.84
N LEU A 26 -1.03 9.58 2.15
CA LEU A 26 -1.19 10.05 3.52
C LEU A 26 -2.43 9.43 4.17
N LEU A 27 -3.57 9.47 3.47
CA LEU A 27 -4.81 8.88 3.98
C LEU A 27 -4.69 7.37 4.18
N ASP A 28 -4.02 6.68 3.24
CA ASP A 28 -3.76 5.24 3.33
C ASP A 28 -2.91 4.87 4.56
N MET A 29 -1.81 5.60 4.79
CA MET A 29 -0.94 5.39 5.95
C MET A 29 -1.66 5.65 7.28
N VAL A 30 -2.54 6.66 7.35
CA VAL A 30 -3.39 6.90 8.53
C VAL A 30 -4.34 5.72 8.75
N GLY A 31 -4.92 5.17 7.68
CA GLY A 31 -5.76 3.97 7.73
C GLY A 31 -5.03 2.78 8.37
N PHE A 32 -3.84 2.44 7.88
CA PHE A 32 -3.02 1.38 8.48
C PHE A 32 -2.64 1.68 9.94
N GLY A 33 -2.31 2.93 10.25
CA GLY A 33 -1.99 3.37 11.61
C GLY A 33 -3.14 3.19 12.61
N LEU A 34 -4.39 3.23 12.14
CA LEU A 34 -5.57 2.96 12.96
C LEU A 34 -5.93 1.46 13.00
N ILE A 35 -5.86 0.78 11.85
CA ILE A 35 -6.30 -0.62 11.73
C ILE A 35 -5.36 -1.56 12.50
N ILE A 36 -4.03 -1.44 12.32
CA ILE A 36 -3.04 -2.35 12.92
C ILE A 36 -3.20 -2.50 14.45
N PRO A 37 -3.27 -1.42 15.26
CA PRO A 37 -3.41 -1.56 16.71
C PRO A 37 -4.81 -2.03 17.15
N VAL A 38 -5.86 -1.74 16.39
CA VAL A 38 -7.25 -2.08 16.76
C VAL A 38 -7.61 -3.51 16.38
N THR A 39 -6.99 -4.06 15.33
CA THR A 39 -7.31 -5.41 14.82
C THR A 39 -7.17 -6.54 15.85
N PRO A 40 -6.12 -6.62 16.69
CA PRO A 40 -6.02 -7.67 17.71
C PRO A 40 -7.18 -7.65 18.70
N ALA A 41 -7.62 -6.47 19.15
CA ALA A 41 -8.74 -6.34 20.08
C ALA A 41 -10.07 -6.80 19.44
N LEU A 42 -10.28 -6.48 18.16
CA LEU A 42 -11.45 -6.95 17.41
C LEU A 42 -11.45 -8.48 17.23
N ILE A 43 -10.28 -9.08 16.97
CA ILE A 43 -10.16 -10.54 16.87
C ILE A 43 -10.43 -11.21 18.21
N GLU A 44 -9.98 -10.62 19.32
CA GLU A 44 -10.28 -11.10 20.67
C GLU A 44 -11.78 -11.06 20.96
N GLU A 45 -12.45 -9.93 20.68
CA GLU A 45 -13.89 -9.76 20.91
C GLU A 45 -14.74 -10.73 20.07
N VAL A 46 -14.42 -10.87 18.78
CA VAL A 46 -15.20 -11.72 17.86
C VAL A 46 -14.86 -13.20 18.03
N GLY A 47 -13.59 -13.53 18.26
CA GLY A 47 -13.11 -14.90 18.38
C GLY A 47 -13.28 -15.50 19.77
N GLY A 48 -13.52 -14.68 20.80
CA GLY A 48 -13.52 -15.12 22.21
C GLY A 48 -12.17 -15.71 22.64
N VAL A 49 -11.08 -15.30 22.00
CA VAL A 49 -9.71 -15.78 22.25
C VAL A 49 -8.90 -14.71 22.96
N GLY A 50 -7.94 -15.09 23.79
CA GLY A 50 -7.09 -14.11 24.46
C GLY A 50 -6.17 -13.36 23.50
N LEU A 51 -5.74 -12.16 23.91
CA LEU A 51 -4.89 -11.24 23.15
C LEU A 51 -3.66 -11.88 22.48
N SER A 52 -3.00 -12.84 23.15
CA SER A 52 -1.84 -13.56 22.58
C SER A 52 -2.21 -14.33 21.32
N GLN A 53 -3.33 -15.06 21.34
CA GLN A 53 -3.81 -15.82 20.19
C GLN A 53 -4.37 -14.89 19.11
N ALA A 54 -5.09 -13.84 19.52
CA ALA A 54 -5.59 -12.82 18.60
C ALA A 54 -4.46 -12.13 17.81
N SER A 55 -3.34 -11.84 18.47
CA SER A 55 -2.15 -11.25 17.84
C SER A 55 -1.51 -12.19 16.81
N VAL A 56 -1.46 -13.49 17.08
CA VAL A 56 -0.96 -14.50 16.13
C VAL A 56 -1.87 -14.60 14.90
N ILE A 57 -3.18 -14.62 15.11
CA ILE A 57 -4.17 -14.63 14.01
C ILE A 57 -4.02 -13.36 13.17
N GLY A 58 -3.96 -12.19 13.79
CA GLY A 58 -3.71 -10.92 13.11
C GLY A 58 -2.41 -10.92 12.32
N GLY A 59 -1.35 -11.53 12.86
CA GLY A 59 -0.07 -11.71 12.16
C GLY A 59 -0.21 -12.53 10.87
N TRP A 60 -0.96 -13.64 10.91
CA TRP A 60 -1.23 -14.44 9.71
C TRP A 60 -2.07 -13.70 8.68
N MET A 61 -3.02 -12.86 9.10
CA MET A 61 -3.79 -12.01 8.20
C MET A 61 -2.88 -11.00 7.48
N PHE A 62 -1.99 -10.33 8.22
CA PHE A 62 -1.00 -9.41 7.64
C PHE A 62 -0.01 -10.12 6.72
N PHE A 63 0.40 -11.33 7.06
CA PHE A 63 1.23 -12.16 6.19
C PHE A 63 0.52 -12.45 4.86
N ALA A 64 -0.73 -12.92 4.89
CA ALA A 64 -1.49 -13.21 3.68
C ALA A 64 -1.69 -11.97 2.81
N PHE A 65 -1.97 -10.81 3.43
CA PHE A 65 -2.07 -9.53 2.74
C PHE A 65 -0.75 -9.14 2.06
N SER A 66 0.35 -9.17 2.81
CA SER A 66 1.68 -8.78 2.30
C SER A 66 2.19 -9.74 1.23
N PHE A 67 1.90 -11.04 1.37
CA PHE A 67 2.22 -12.06 0.37
C PHE A 67 1.50 -11.79 -0.95
N THR A 68 0.20 -11.48 -0.87
CA THR A 68 -0.59 -11.11 -2.05
C THR A 68 -0.05 -9.82 -2.66
N GLN A 69 0.23 -8.80 -1.86
CA GLN A 69 0.85 -7.56 -2.37
C GLN A 69 2.19 -7.82 -3.04
N PHE A 70 3.05 -8.66 -2.46
CA PHE A 70 4.35 -8.98 -3.05
C PHE A 70 4.19 -9.63 -4.43
N LEU A 71 3.27 -10.59 -4.57
CA LEU A 71 3.07 -11.30 -5.83
C LEU A 71 2.40 -10.44 -6.91
N PHE A 72 1.45 -9.59 -6.53
CA PHE A 72 0.61 -8.85 -7.49
C PHE A 72 0.98 -7.36 -7.65
N SER A 73 1.83 -6.79 -6.78
CA SER A 73 2.30 -5.39 -6.94
C SER A 73 3.02 -5.11 -8.26
N PRO A 74 3.81 -6.03 -8.86
CA PRO A 74 4.42 -5.79 -10.17
C PRO A 74 3.37 -5.67 -11.29
N LEU A 75 2.28 -6.45 -11.19
CA LEU A 75 1.19 -6.39 -12.15
C LEU A 75 0.48 -5.03 -12.06
N ALA A 76 0.16 -4.58 -10.84
CA ALA A 76 -0.44 -3.27 -10.62
C ALA A 76 0.45 -2.12 -11.12
N GLY A 77 1.77 -2.23 -10.93
CA GLY A 77 2.74 -1.21 -11.41
C GLY A 77 2.90 -1.16 -12.92
N ASN A 78 2.77 -2.30 -13.63
CA ASN A 78 2.91 -2.36 -15.09
C ASN A 78 1.68 -1.82 -15.85
N LEU A 79 0.57 -1.56 -15.16
CA LEU A 79 -0.67 -0.99 -15.69
C LEU A 79 -0.79 0.54 -15.48
N SER A 80 0.14 1.14 -14.72
CA SER A 80 0.19 2.59 -14.43
C SER A 80 1.27 3.30 -15.26
#